data_AF-A0A8J2KWL7-F1
#
_entry.id   AF-A0A8J2KWL7-F1
#
_cell.length_a   1.000
_cell.length_b   1.000
_cell.length_c   1.000
_cell.angle_alpha   90.00
_cell.angle_beta   90.00
_cell.angle_gamma   90.00
#
_symmetry.space_group_name_H-M   'P 1'
#
loop_
_entity.id
_entity.type
_entity.pdbx_description
1 polymer ?
#
loop_
_entity_poly.entity_id
_entity_poly.type
_entity_poly.pdbx_seq_one_letter_code
_entity_poly.pdbx_strand_id
1 'polypeptide(L)'
;MRVEKVSERVDIPVTVLAILWEQIFRFCSRLFVDGFSSARKCSNSGRGLMQLDFTQFLSKLEKISPVSLKGLPDREYVDNYVKAYYLPESIMEEFIQSHSEYNAQQLKTLVNCALQGNKRSKQRLLSIIEEMEKTKR
;
A
#
# COMPACT_ATOMS: atom_id res chain seq x y z
N MET A 1 0.59 -22.53 -18.42
CA MET A 1 0.44 -23.58 -17.39
C MET A 1 -0.51 -23.04 -16.33
N ARG A 2 -1.67 -23.67 -16.08
CA ARG A 2 -2.59 -23.21 -15.03
C ARG A 2 -2.04 -23.65 -13.67
N VAL A 3 -2.14 -22.79 -12.66
CA VAL A 3 -1.65 -23.07 -11.28
C VAL A 3 -2.28 -24.35 -10.73
N GLU A 4 -3.55 -24.58 -11.05
CA GLU A 4 -4.33 -25.80 -10.74
C GLU A 4 -3.65 -27.11 -11.19
N LYS A 5 -2.88 -27.09 -12.30
CA LYS A 5 -2.20 -28.28 -12.82
C LYS A 5 -0.86 -28.56 -12.14
N VAL A 6 -0.34 -27.59 -11.38
CA VAL A 6 0.90 -27.74 -10.62
C VAL A 6 0.62 -28.51 -9.32
N SER A 7 -0.54 -28.27 -8.69
CA SER A 7 -0.97 -29.01 -7.49
C SER A 7 -1.23 -30.50 -7.76
N GLU A 8 -1.48 -30.90 -9.00
CA GLU A 8 -1.59 -32.32 -9.39
C GLU A 8 -0.23 -33.05 -9.38
N ARG A 9 0.88 -32.31 -9.40
CA ARG A 9 2.24 -32.85 -9.52
C ARG A 9 3.08 -32.68 -8.26
N VAL A 10 2.69 -31.76 -7.39
CA VAL A 10 3.41 -31.42 -6.16
C VAL A 10 2.38 -31.26 -5.05
N ASP A 11 2.41 -32.17 -4.09
CA ASP A 11 1.56 -32.09 -2.91
C ASP A 11 2.16 -31.06 -1.93
N ILE A 12 1.51 -29.91 -1.81
CA ILE A 12 1.97 -28.80 -0.96
C ILE A 12 1.09 -28.80 0.29
N PRO A 13 1.66 -28.96 1.51
CA PRO A 13 0.89 -28.88 2.73
C PRO A 13 0.11 -27.57 2.81
N VAL A 14 -1.15 -27.62 3.26
CA VAL A 14 -2.05 -26.45 3.34
C VAL A 14 -1.41 -25.30 4.12
N THR A 15 -0.65 -25.60 5.17
CA THR A 15 0.10 -24.60 5.95
C THR A 15 1.15 -23.87 5.12
N VAL A 16 1.89 -24.59 4.28
CA VAL A 16 2.90 -24.01 3.38
C VAL A 16 2.22 -23.15 2.32
N LEU A 17 1.11 -23.64 1.77
CA LEU A 17 0.31 -22.91 0.78
C LEU A 17 -0.22 -21.59 1.37
N ALA A 18 -0.70 -21.60 2.62
CA ALA A 18 -1.14 -20.39 3.31
C ALA A 18 -0.02 -19.37 3.48
N ILE A 19 1.17 -19.80 3.91
CA ILE A 19 2.34 -18.92 4.03
C ILE A 19 2.71 -18.34 2.66
N LEU A 20 2.74 -19.15 1.60
CA LEU A 20 3.06 -18.68 0.25
C LEU A 20 2.07 -17.60 -0.20
N TRP A 21 0.77 -17.82 -0.04
CA TRP A 21 -0.25 -16.83 -0.41
C TRP A 21 -0.17 -15.55 0.43
N GLU A 22 0.14 -15.67 1.72
CA GLU A 22 0.42 -14.50 2.57
C GLU A 22 1.59 -13.68 2.03
N GLN A 23 2.71 -14.33 1.71
CA GLN A 23 3.89 -13.64 1.19
C GLN A 23 3.65 -13.02 -0.19
N ILE A 24 2.93 -13.74 -1.07
CA ILE A 24 2.52 -13.22 -2.38
C ILE A 24 1.66 -11.96 -2.20
N PHE A 25 0.66 -12.01 -1.32
CA PHE A 25 -0.21 -10.86 -1.07
C PHE A 25 0.57 -9.68 -0.51
N ARG A 26 1.39 -9.91 0.52
CA ARG A 26 2.25 -8.89 1.13
C ARG A 26 3.17 -8.23 0.10
N PHE A 27 3.78 -9.03 -0.76
CA PHE A 27 4.65 -8.54 -1.83
C PHE A 27 3.87 -7.68 -2.85
N CYS A 28 2.73 -8.17 -3.33
CA CYS A 28 1.87 -7.41 -4.24
C CYS A 28 1.38 -6.10 -3.62
N SER A 29 0.96 -6.10 -2.36
CA SER A 29 0.52 -4.89 -1.64
C SER A 29 1.63 -3.84 -1.56
N ARG A 30 2.88 -4.26 -1.31
CA ARG A 30 4.05 -3.36 -1.36
C ARG A 30 4.28 -2.80 -2.75
N LEU A 31 4.21 -3.64 -3.79
CA LEU A 31 4.33 -3.19 -5.19
C LEU A 31 3.25 -2.19 -5.58
N PHE A 32 2.02 -2.33 -5.09
CA PHE A 32 0.96 -1.35 -5.31
C PHE A 32 1.32 0.02 -4.74
N VAL A 33 1.74 0.08 -3.47
CA VAL A 33 2.12 1.36 -2.84
C VAL A 33 3.37 1.94 -3.50
N ASP A 34 4.37 1.13 -3.83
CA ASP A 34 5.54 1.60 -4.58
C ASP A 34 5.13 2.20 -5.94
N GLY A 35 4.30 1.48 -6.70
CA GLY A 35 3.74 1.94 -7.97
C GLY A 35 2.96 3.24 -7.83
N PHE A 36 2.05 3.33 -6.86
CA PHE A 36 1.26 4.55 -6.61
C PHE A 36 2.13 5.72 -6.15
N SER A 37 3.17 5.47 -5.34
CA SER A 37 4.09 6.50 -4.86
C SER A 37 5.04 7.04 -5.95
N SER A 38 5.16 6.33 -7.08
CA SER A 38 5.94 6.80 -8.23
C SER A 38 5.19 7.85 -9.08
N ALA A 39 3.89 8.05 -8.83
CA ALA A 39 3.07 9.00 -9.57
C ALA A 39 3.48 10.45 -9.25
N ARG A 40 3.84 11.21 -10.31
CA ARG A 40 4.26 12.63 -10.19
C ARG A 40 3.10 13.58 -9.87
N LYS A 41 1.88 13.20 -10.21
CA LYS A 41 0.64 13.95 -9.95
C LYS A 41 -0.44 12.95 -9.57
N CYS A 42 -1.23 13.29 -8.55
CA CYS A 42 -2.31 12.44 -8.06
C CYS A 42 -3.61 13.24 -8.00
N SER A 43 -4.37 13.24 -9.10
CA SER A 43 -5.69 13.87 -9.20
C SER A 43 -6.75 13.06 -8.46
N ASN A 44 -7.89 13.67 -8.15
CA ASN A 44 -9.02 12.96 -7.53
C ASN A 44 -9.49 11.76 -8.36
N SER A 45 -9.54 11.91 -9.69
CA SER A 45 -9.86 10.80 -10.60
C SER A 45 -8.80 9.70 -10.56
N GLY A 46 -7.51 10.06 -10.51
CA GLY A 46 -6.40 9.11 -10.42
C GLY A 46 -6.44 8.30 -9.12
N ARG A 47 -6.76 8.94 -7.98
CA ARG A 47 -6.95 8.24 -6.69
C ARG A 47 -8.09 7.23 -6.75
N GLY A 48 -9.21 7.60 -7.41
CA GLY A 48 -10.31 6.68 -7.66
C GLY A 48 -9.89 5.45 -8.48
N LEU A 49 -9.02 5.65 -9.48
CA LEU A 49 -8.43 4.54 -10.25
C LEU A 49 -7.48 3.69 -9.41
N MET A 50 -6.64 4.28 -8.55
CA MET A 50 -5.78 3.52 -7.62
C MET A 50 -6.61 2.59 -6.72
N GLN A 51 -7.71 3.09 -6.16
CA GLN A 51 -8.64 2.29 -5.36
C GLN A 51 -9.28 1.17 -6.19
N LEU A 52 -9.70 1.48 -7.42
CA LEU A 52 -10.30 0.51 -8.34
C LEU A 52 -9.32 -0.61 -8.69
N ASP A 53 -8.07 -0.27 -9.01
CA ASP A 53 -7.02 -1.24 -9.35
C ASP A 53 -6.79 -2.22 -8.21
N PHE A 54 -6.66 -1.73 -6.97
CA PHE A 54 -6.47 -2.58 -5.80
C PHE A 54 -7.73 -3.42 -5.50
N THR A 55 -8.93 -2.85 -5.66
CA THR A 55 -10.19 -3.59 -5.49
C THR A 55 -10.34 -4.72 -6.51
N GLN A 56 -9.99 -4.46 -7.77
CA GLN A 56 -9.99 -5.47 -8.82
C GLN A 56 -8.94 -6.55 -8.58
N PHE A 57 -7.76 -6.18 -8.08
CA PHE A 57 -6.74 -7.12 -7.66
C PHE A 57 -7.26 -8.07 -6.57
N LEU A 58 -7.85 -7.54 -5.50
CA LEU A 58 -8.44 -8.34 -4.42
C LEU A 58 -9.52 -9.29 -4.94
N SER A 59 -10.44 -8.80 -5.78
CA SER A 59 -11.52 -9.63 -6.34
C SER A 59 -11.00 -10.79 -7.20
N LYS A 60 -9.93 -10.56 -7.97
CA LYS A 60 -9.31 -11.62 -8.80
C LYS A 60 -8.50 -12.58 -7.95
N LEU A 61 -7.77 -12.07 -6.96
CA LEU A 61 -6.97 -12.87 -6.03
C LEU A 61 -7.85 -13.83 -5.23
N GLU A 62 -9.05 -13.39 -4.80
CA GLU A 62 -10.00 -14.22 -4.04
C GLU A 62 -10.50 -15.43 -4.84
N LYS A 63 -10.54 -15.32 -6.17
CA LYS A 63 -10.98 -16.42 -7.06
C LYS A 63 -9.90 -17.48 -7.29
N ILE A 64 -8.63 -17.12 -7.13
CA ILE A 64 -7.50 -18.02 -7.42
C ILE A 64 -6.79 -18.49 -6.15
N SER A 65 -6.96 -17.76 -5.04
CA SER A 65 -6.41 -18.13 -3.75
C SER A 65 -7.28 -19.22 -3.12
N PRO A 66 -6.70 -20.37 -2.75
CA PRO A 66 -7.37 -21.39 -1.96
C PRO A 66 -7.54 -20.96 -0.49
N VAL A 67 -6.98 -19.82 -0.09
CA VAL A 67 -7.04 -19.25 1.26
C VAL A 67 -7.91 -17.99 1.25
N SER A 68 -8.74 -17.81 2.27
CA SER A 68 -9.59 -16.63 2.42
C SER A 68 -8.77 -15.35 2.57
N LEU A 69 -9.02 -14.36 1.71
CA LEU A 69 -8.35 -13.05 1.79
C LEU A 69 -8.72 -12.25 3.03
N LYS A 70 -9.78 -12.63 3.76
CA LYS A 70 -10.19 -11.95 5.01
C LYS A 70 -9.18 -12.17 6.14
N GLY A 71 -8.40 -13.25 6.10
CA GLY A 71 -7.38 -13.55 7.09
C GLY A 71 -5.99 -13.02 6.73
N LEU A 72 -5.83 -12.33 5.61
CA LEU A 72 -4.51 -11.88 5.17
C LEU A 72 -4.11 -10.57 5.88
N PRO A 73 -2.92 -10.52 6.50
CA PRO A 73 -2.35 -9.30 7.02
C PRO A 73 -2.11 -8.30 5.88
N ASP A 74 -2.01 -7.00 6.21
CA ASP A 74 -1.65 -5.94 5.27
C ASP A 74 -2.72 -5.60 4.22
N ARG A 75 -3.98 -6.06 4.37
CA ARG A 75 -5.08 -5.65 3.47
C ARG A 75 -5.32 -4.14 3.53
N GLU A 76 -5.20 -3.59 4.73
CA GLU A 76 -5.36 -2.15 4.97
C GLU A 76 -4.14 -1.34 4.51
N TYR A 77 -2.99 -1.96 4.26
CA TYR A 77 -1.76 -1.26 3.89
C TYR A 77 -1.92 -0.38 2.64
N VAL A 78 -2.50 -0.92 1.56
CA VAL A 78 -2.71 -0.17 0.32
C VAL A 78 -3.89 0.80 0.47
N ASP A 79 -4.97 0.34 1.11
CA ASP A 79 -6.19 1.11 1.30
C ASP A 79 -5.96 2.36 2.15
N ASN A 80 -5.23 2.23 3.26
CA ASN A 80 -4.82 3.35 4.12
C ASN A 80 -3.95 4.35 3.34
N TYR A 81 -3.01 3.88 2.52
CA TYR A 81 -2.17 4.76 1.70
C TYR A 81 -3.00 5.57 0.69
N VAL A 82 -3.96 4.94 0.00
CA VAL A 82 -4.84 5.63 -0.96
C VAL A 82 -5.78 6.60 -0.25
N LYS A 83 -6.33 6.21 0.91
CA LYS A 83 -7.19 7.07 1.73
C LYS A 83 -6.43 8.26 2.32
N ALA A 84 -5.14 8.11 2.59
CA ALA A 84 -4.33 9.16 3.19
C ALA A 84 -4.28 10.44 2.33
N TYR A 85 -4.46 10.32 1.01
CA TYR A 85 -4.55 11.48 0.10
C TYR A 85 -5.72 12.43 0.41
N TYR A 86 -6.71 11.99 1.18
CA TYR A 86 -7.91 12.75 1.55
C TYR A 86 -7.87 13.26 2.99
N LEU A 87 -6.80 12.96 3.74
CA LEU A 87 -6.70 13.40 5.13
C LEU A 87 -6.55 14.92 5.21
N PRO A 88 -7.21 15.56 6.19
CA PRO A 88 -6.94 16.94 6.51
C PRO A 88 -5.52 17.08 7.08
N GLU A 89 -4.96 18.29 6.97
CA GLU A 89 -3.60 18.59 7.41
C GLU A 89 -3.33 18.20 8.87
N SER A 90 -4.30 18.44 9.77
CA SER A 90 -4.17 18.13 11.20
C SER A 90 -3.98 16.63 11.47
N ILE A 91 -4.55 15.77 10.64
CA ILE A 91 -4.47 14.30 10.78
C ILE A 91 -3.31 13.73 9.97
N MET A 92 -2.88 14.43 8.91
CA MET A 92 -1.76 13.99 8.07
C MET A 92 -0.45 13.84 8.86
N GLU A 93 -0.19 14.73 9.81
CA GLU A 93 1.01 14.64 10.65
C GLU A 93 1.00 13.39 11.55
N GLU A 94 -0.13 13.14 12.22
CA GLU A 94 -0.33 11.94 13.03
C GLU A 94 -0.15 10.69 12.17
N PHE A 95 -0.73 10.66 10.97
CA PHE A 95 -0.58 9.56 10.02
C PHE A 95 0.89 9.30 9.66
N ILE A 96 1.66 10.35 9.36
CA ILE A 96 3.09 10.23 9.04
C ILE A 96 3.87 9.61 10.21
N GLN A 97 3.54 10.02 11.44
CA GLN A 97 4.25 9.58 12.65
C GLN A 97 3.84 8.16 13.09
N SER A 98 2.58 7.78 12.92
CA SER A 98 2.05 6.48 13.35
C SER A 98 2.33 5.35 12.35
N HIS A 99 2.40 5.65 11.05
CA HIS A 99 2.55 4.63 10.01
C HIS A 99 4.01 4.40 9.59
N SER A 100 4.73 3.67 10.44
CA SER A 100 6.15 3.34 10.25
C SER A 100 6.45 2.37 9.10
N GLU A 101 5.42 1.69 8.59
CA GLU A 101 5.48 0.72 7.50
C GLU A 101 5.71 1.35 6.11
N TYR A 102 5.41 2.64 5.95
CA TYR A 102 5.72 3.38 4.73
C TYR A 102 7.14 3.96 4.77
N ASN A 103 7.82 3.93 3.63
CA ASN A 103 9.14 4.52 3.51
C ASN A 103 9.05 6.05 3.29
N ALA A 104 10.17 6.74 3.51
CA ALA A 104 10.24 8.20 3.41
C ALA A 104 9.81 8.71 2.02
N GLN A 105 10.14 7.99 0.95
CA GLN A 105 9.77 8.39 -0.42
C GLN A 105 8.25 8.32 -0.64
N GLN A 106 7.60 7.26 -0.18
CA GLN A 106 6.15 7.08 -0.24
C GLN A 106 5.44 8.21 0.51
N LEU A 107 5.85 8.51 1.74
CA LEU A 107 5.29 9.60 2.54
C LEU A 107 5.53 10.98 1.91
N LYS A 108 6.72 11.21 1.34
CA LYS A 108 7.03 12.46 0.62
C LYS A 108 6.13 12.65 -0.59
N THR A 109 5.87 11.61 -1.40
CA THR A 109 4.93 11.71 -2.53
C THR A 109 3.53 12.04 -2.05
N LEU A 110 3.06 11.35 -1.00
CA LEU A 110 1.75 11.57 -0.40
C LEU A 110 1.57 13.04 0.02
N VAL A 111 2.49 13.58 0.82
CA VAL A 111 2.47 14.98 1.28
C VAL A 111 2.51 15.97 0.11
N ASN A 112 3.37 15.72 -0.89
CA ASN A 112 3.48 16.59 -2.06
C ASN A 112 2.19 16.66 -2.88
N CYS A 113 1.42 15.56 -2.93
CA CYS A 113 0.18 15.48 -3.68
C CYS A 113 -1.04 15.92 -2.87
N ALA A 114 -1.10 15.62 -1.57
CA ALA A 114 -2.24 15.96 -0.71
C ALA A 114 -2.25 17.45 -0.35
N LEU A 115 -1.08 18.08 -0.15
CA LEU A 115 -0.96 19.47 0.31
C LEU A 115 -0.50 20.45 -0.78
N GLN A 116 -0.83 20.21 -2.05
CA GLN A 116 -0.44 21.10 -3.16
C GLN A 116 -0.86 22.56 -2.95
N GLY A 117 -1.99 22.80 -2.27
CA GLY A 117 -2.51 24.14 -1.98
C GLY A 117 -1.89 24.83 -0.75
N ASN A 118 -1.22 24.10 0.16
CA ASN A 118 -0.66 24.66 1.39
C ASN A 118 0.86 24.46 1.48
N LYS A 119 1.61 25.41 0.92
CA LYS A 119 3.08 25.36 0.83
C LYS A 119 3.76 25.29 2.21
N ARG A 120 3.27 26.04 3.21
CA ARG A 120 3.90 26.14 4.53
C ARG A 120 3.82 24.79 5.24
N SER A 121 2.63 24.21 5.27
CA SER A 121 2.40 22.93 5.94
C SER A 121 3.06 21.78 5.23
N LYS A 122 3.04 21.79 3.89
CA LYS A 122 3.80 20.84 3.08
C LYS A 122 5.28 20.82 3.45
N GLN A 123 5.94 22.00 3.52
CA GLN A 123 7.36 22.08 3.86
C GLN A 123 7.65 21.58 5.28
N ARG A 124 6.78 21.90 6.24
CA ARG A 124 6.88 21.41 7.62
C ARG A 124 6.83 19.88 7.69
N LEU A 125 5.83 19.27 7.05
CA LEU A 125 5.69 17.80 7.08
C LEU A 125 6.84 17.09 6.34
N LEU A 126 7.35 17.64 5.24
CA LEU A 126 8.53 17.08 4.56
C LEU A 126 9.76 17.09 5.48
N SER A 127 9.93 18.14 6.29
CA SER A 127 11.03 18.23 7.26
C SER A 127 10.89 17.16 8.36
N ILE A 128 9.68 16.93 8.86
CA ILE A 128 9.38 15.85 9.82
C ILE A 128 9.76 14.48 9.23
N ILE A 129 9.39 14.20 7.98
CA ILE A 129 9.73 12.93 7.32
C ILE A 129 11.25 12.76 7.21
N GLU A 130 11.99 13.82 6.88
CA GLU A 130 13.46 13.78 6.80
C GLU A 130 14.13 13.55 8.16
N GLU A 131 13.61 14.14 9.23
CA GLU A 131 14.09 13.89 10.60
C GLU A 131 13.82 12.45 11.02
N MET A 132 12.62 11.92 10.76
CA MET A 132 12.28 10.52 11.01
C MET A 132 13.17 9.54 10.24
N GLU A 133 13.55 9.87 9.00
CA GLU A 133 14.45 9.07 8.19
C GLU A 133 15.86 9.01 8.78
N LYS A 134 16.34 10.10 9.40
CA LYS A 134 17.66 10.16 10.06
C LYS A 134 17.69 9.31 11.33
N THR A 135 16.62 9.33 12.13
CA THR A 135 16.54 8.56 13.39
C THR A 135 16.46 7.05 13.17
N LYS A 136 16.02 6.59 11.98
CA LYS A 136 15.98 5.17 11.60
C LYS A 136 17.32 4.59 11.11
N ARG A 137 18.34 5.43 10.87
CA ARG A 137 19.68 5.02 10.40
C ARG A 137 20.65 4.92 11.57
#